data_AF-A0A7C5ABU5-F1
#
_entry.id   AF-A0A7C5ABU5-F1
#
_cell.length_a   1.000
_cell.length_b   1.000
_cell.length_c   1.000
_cell.angle_alpha   90.00
_cell.angle_beta   90.00
_cell.angle_gamma   90.00
#
_symmetry.space_group_name_H-M   'P 1'
#
loop_
_entity.id
_entity.type
_entity.pdbx_description
1 polymer ?
#
loop_
_entity_poly.entity_id
_entity_poly.type
_entity_poly.pdbx_seq_one_letter_code
_entity_poly.pdbx_strand_id
1 'polypeptide(L)'
;MSKSAPTFVIRLQANLAPQPLAKALRRSNRQTDCGRRALAYYLFDMQDRGVHQMLGFASATHFAIERLDMKRRTARDLIAVGRALAELPLVDRAFAEGRISWTKLRLLARICVPETQSAWLEKAEALVLSEFERLVSTSEAGRPPREGGHGLPVTKVDLRLRLNV
;
A
#
# COMPACT_ATOMS: atom_id res chain seq x y z
N MET A 1 -11.25 18.25 -27.33
CA MET A 1 -12.31 17.21 -27.28
C MET A 1 -12.29 16.57 -25.90
N SER A 2 -13.07 17.09 -24.96
CA SER A 2 -13.13 16.57 -23.58
C SER A 2 -14.02 15.34 -23.55
N LYS A 3 -13.43 14.14 -23.63
CA LYS A 3 -14.13 12.91 -23.26
C LYS A 3 -14.21 12.92 -21.73
N SER A 4 -15.42 13.15 -21.20
CA SER A 4 -15.70 12.99 -19.77
C SER A 4 -15.15 11.65 -19.32
N ALA A 5 -14.30 11.67 -18.29
CA ALA A 5 -13.83 10.45 -17.65
C ALA A 5 -15.06 9.62 -17.20
N PRO A 6 -14.99 8.28 -17.22
CA PRO A 6 -16.09 7.45 -16.75
C PRO A 6 -16.39 7.82 -15.30
N THR A 7 -17.57 8.41 -15.06
CA THR A 7 -18.00 8.77 -13.71
C THR A 7 -18.28 7.49 -12.94
N PHE A 8 -17.38 7.11 -12.05
CA PHE A 8 -17.60 6.01 -11.11
C PHE A 8 -18.58 6.49 -10.03
N VAL A 9 -19.88 6.38 -10.28
CA VAL A 9 -20.92 6.82 -9.34
C VAL A 9 -21.09 5.77 -8.23
N ILE A 10 -20.46 6.00 -7.08
CA ILE A 10 -20.78 5.27 -5.84
C ILE A 10 -21.96 5.97 -5.17
N ARG A 11 -23.07 5.27 -4.98
CA ARG A 11 -24.22 5.79 -4.20
C ARG A 11 -24.19 5.20 -2.80
N LEU A 12 -24.35 6.06 -1.79
CA LEU A 12 -24.54 5.64 -0.41
C LEU A 12 -25.87 4.87 -0.29
N GLN A 13 -25.80 3.64 0.20
CA GLN A 13 -26.97 2.89 0.66
C GLN A 13 -27.09 3.13 2.17
N ALA A 14 -28.03 3.99 2.56
CA ALA A 14 -28.26 4.30 3.97
C ALA A 14 -28.90 3.12 4.72
N ASN A 15 -28.69 3.05 6.03
CA ASN A 15 -29.35 2.11 6.94
C ASN A 15 -29.17 0.62 6.61
N LEU A 16 -28.01 0.26 6.04
CA LEU A 16 -27.64 -1.14 5.85
C LEU A 16 -27.52 -1.85 7.21
N ALA A 17 -28.03 -3.09 7.27
CA ALA A 17 -27.77 -3.98 8.40
C ALA A 17 -26.25 -4.20 8.60
N PRO A 18 -25.80 -4.59 9.81
CA PRO A 18 -24.38 -4.65 10.15
C PRO A 18 -23.50 -5.48 9.18
N GLN A 19 -23.97 -6.67 8.78
CA GLN A 19 -23.20 -7.55 7.89
C GLN A 19 -23.09 -7.01 6.45
N PRO A 20 -24.19 -6.59 5.79
CA PRO A 20 -24.10 -5.87 4.51
C PRO A 20 -23.21 -4.62 4.55
N LEU A 21 -23.27 -3.83 5.63
CA LEU A 21 -22.42 -2.65 5.80
C LEU A 21 -20.93 -3.03 5.86
N ALA A 22 -20.57 -4.03 6.67
CA ALA A 22 -19.19 -4.52 6.75
C ALA A 22 -18.68 -5.05 5.39
N LYS A 23 -19.52 -5.77 4.64
CA LYS A 23 -19.20 -6.24 3.28
C LYS A 23 -18.98 -5.08 2.30
N ALA A 24 -19.83 -4.05 2.36
CA ALA A 24 -19.69 -2.85 1.54
C ALA A 24 -18.38 -2.12 1.82
N LEU A 25 -18.02 -1.93 3.11
CA LEU A 25 -16.75 -1.32 3.51
C LEU A 25 -15.54 -2.09 2.97
N ARG A 26 -15.52 -3.42 3.13
CA ARG A 26 -14.42 -4.26 2.61
C ARG A 26 -14.28 -4.16 1.09
N ARG A 27 -15.40 -4.19 0.37
CA ARG A 27 -15.42 -4.04 -1.10
C ARG A 27 -14.88 -2.67 -1.51
N SER A 28 -15.36 -1.59 -0.91
CA SER A 28 -14.92 -0.23 -1.24
C SER A 28 -13.44 -0.03 -0.94
N ASN A 29 -12.94 -0.51 0.22
CA ASN A 29 -11.53 -0.46 0.53
C ASN A 29 -10.69 -1.25 -0.50
N ARG A 30 -11.16 -2.44 -0.90
CA ARG A 30 -10.49 -3.23 -1.93
C ARG A 30 -10.45 -2.53 -3.29
N GLN A 31 -11.50 -1.81 -3.66
CA GLN A 31 -11.52 -1.00 -4.87
C GLN A 31 -10.48 0.13 -4.81
N THR A 32 -10.36 0.81 -3.66
CA THR A 32 -9.32 1.82 -3.45
C THR A 32 -7.93 1.21 -3.58
N ASP A 33 -7.69 0.06 -2.95
CA ASP A 33 -6.42 -0.65 -3.02
C ASP A 33 -6.05 -1.04 -4.46
N CYS A 34 -6.99 -1.60 -5.22
CA CYS A 34 -6.77 -1.94 -6.64
C CYS A 34 -6.48 -0.69 -7.48
N GLY A 35 -7.18 0.42 -7.23
CA GLY A 35 -6.92 1.70 -7.91
C GLY A 35 -5.51 2.22 -7.63
N ARG A 36 -5.03 2.12 -6.38
CA ARG A 36 -3.65 2.50 -6.03
C ARG A 36 -2.61 1.63 -6.72
N ARG A 37 -2.83 0.32 -6.82
CA ARG A 37 -1.95 -0.57 -7.59
C ARG A 37 -1.92 -0.21 -9.08
N ALA A 38 -3.07 0.07 -9.68
CA ALA A 38 -3.13 0.52 -11.07
C ALA A 38 -2.33 1.82 -11.28
N LEU A 39 -2.50 2.81 -10.39
CA LEU A 39 -1.72 4.04 -10.44
C LEU A 39 -0.21 3.78 -10.31
N ALA A 40 0.21 2.89 -9.41
CA ALA A 40 1.61 2.54 -9.25
C ALA A 40 2.20 1.96 -10.54
N TYR A 41 1.50 1.03 -11.19
CA TYR A 41 1.92 0.45 -12.47
C TYR A 41 2.02 1.47 -13.59
N TYR A 42 0.98 2.25 -13.82
CA TYR A 42 0.98 3.19 -14.94
C TYR A 42 1.92 4.37 -14.72
N LEU A 43 2.10 4.83 -13.48
CA LEU A 43 3.11 5.86 -13.18
C LEU A 43 4.53 5.33 -13.33
N PHE A 44 4.77 4.06 -12.96
CA PHE A 44 6.06 3.42 -13.21
C PHE A 44 6.31 3.23 -14.71
N ASP A 45 5.38 2.66 -15.47
CA ASP A 45 5.49 2.49 -16.94
C ASP A 45 5.72 3.84 -17.65
N MET A 46 4.98 4.89 -17.27
CA MET A 46 5.17 6.24 -17.79
C MET A 46 6.56 6.80 -17.48
N GLN A 47 7.10 6.51 -16.30
CA GLN A 47 8.45 6.96 -15.91
C GLN A 47 9.50 6.19 -16.70
N ASP A 48 9.37 4.87 -16.79
CA ASP A 48 10.34 3.95 -17.39
C ASP A 48 10.47 4.16 -18.90
N ARG A 49 9.33 4.30 -19.59
CA ARG A 49 9.29 4.51 -21.04
C ARG A 49 9.39 5.97 -21.46
N GLY A 50 9.55 6.91 -20.52
CA GLY A 50 9.65 8.33 -20.84
C GLY A 50 8.37 8.98 -21.39
N VAL A 51 7.20 8.33 -21.28
CA VAL A 51 5.92 8.80 -21.87
C VAL A 51 5.53 10.20 -21.37
N HIS A 52 5.92 10.55 -20.15
CA HIS A 52 5.71 11.89 -19.59
C HIS A 52 6.27 13.01 -20.49
N GLN A 53 7.40 12.78 -21.18
CA GLN A 53 8.03 13.75 -22.08
C GLN A 53 7.18 13.96 -23.33
N MET A 54 6.66 12.88 -23.91
CA MET A 54 5.76 12.93 -25.07
C MET A 54 4.47 13.69 -24.78
N LEU A 55 4.06 13.71 -23.51
CA LEU A 55 2.89 14.46 -23.04
C LEU A 55 3.23 15.89 -22.56
N GLY A 56 4.49 16.32 -22.67
CA GLY A 56 4.94 17.67 -22.33
C GLY A 56 5.26 17.90 -20.84
N PHE A 57 5.52 16.84 -20.07
CA PHE A 57 5.85 16.95 -18.64
C PHE A 57 7.31 16.59 -18.38
N ALA A 58 7.96 17.33 -17.47
CA ALA A 58 9.34 17.08 -17.04
C ALA A 58 9.60 15.71 -16.34
N SER A 59 8.57 15.04 -15.79
CA SER A 59 8.69 13.71 -15.17
C SER A 59 7.31 13.07 -15.00
N ALA A 60 7.23 11.75 -14.72
CA ALA A 60 5.96 11.12 -14.35
C ALA A 60 5.40 11.69 -13.03
N THR A 61 6.27 12.13 -12.12
CA THR A 61 5.87 12.86 -10.90
C THR A 61 5.24 14.21 -11.24
N HIS A 62 5.78 14.94 -12.21
CA HIS A 62 5.21 16.21 -12.67
C HIS A 62 3.82 16.00 -13.30
N PHE A 63 3.66 14.98 -14.17
CA PHE A 63 2.36 14.59 -14.70
C PHE A 63 1.35 14.30 -13.57
N ALA A 64 1.73 13.50 -12.57
CA ALA A 64 0.83 13.15 -11.47
C ALA A 64 0.40 14.35 -10.61
N ILE A 65 1.28 15.35 -10.44
CA ILE A 65 0.95 16.60 -9.74
C ILE A 65 -0.07 17.40 -10.56
N GLU A 66 0.23 17.66 -11.83
CA GLU A 66 -0.55 18.57 -12.68
C GLU A 66 -1.86 17.98 -13.21
N ARG A 67 -1.94 16.66 -13.40
CA ARG A 67 -3.08 15.98 -14.03
C ARG A 67 -3.91 15.14 -13.09
N LEU A 68 -3.35 14.73 -11.96
CA LEU A 68 -4.01 13.83 -11.02
C LEU A 68 -4.14 14.45 -9.61
N ASP A 69 -3.79 15.73 -9.45
CA ASP A 69 -3.84 16.48 -8.19
C ASP A 69 -3.11 15.79 -7.03
N MET A 70 -2.04 15.05 -7.34
CA MET A 70 -1.29 14.30 -6.34
C MET A 70 -0.21 15.14 -5.67
N LYS A 71 -0.05 14.95 -4.36
CA LYS A 71 1.16 15.41 -3.68
C LYS A 71 2.40 14.72 -4.28
N ARG A 72 3.48 15.48 -4.47
CA ARG A 72 4.78 14.97 -4.97
C ARG A 72 5.24 13.69 -4.26
N ARG A 73 5.09 13.64 -2.93
CA ARG A 73 5.46 12.45 -2.11
C ARG A 73 4.65 11.22 -2.50
N THR A 74 3.34 11.36 -2.69
CA THR A 74 2.44 10.26 -3.09
C THR A 74 2.81 9.72 -4.47
N ALA A 75 3.07 10.61 -5.43
CA ALA A 75 3.48 10.21 -6.78
C ALA A 75 4.80 9.41 -6.77
N ARG A 76 5.82 9.88 -6.03
CA ARG A 76 7.09 9.16 -5.89
C ARG A 76 6.95 7.81 -5.22
N ASP A 77 6.14 7.72 -4.17
CA ASP A 77 5.84 6.48 -3.46
C ASP A 77 5.16 5.46 -4.39
N LEU A 78 4.18 5.90 -5.19
CA LEU A 78 3.53 5.05 -6.20
C LEU A 78 4.50 4.58 -7.29
N ILE A 79 5.36 5.46 -7.81
CA ILE A 79 6.38 5.09 -8.81
C ILE A 79 7.37 4.06 -8.22
N ALA A 80 7.82 4.27 -6.98
CA ALA A 80 8.73 3.35 -6.30
C ALA A 80 8.08 1.98 -6.07
N VAL A 81 6.80 1.96 -5.65
CA VAL A 81 6.04 0.70 -5.51
C VAL A 81 5.88 0.01 -6.87
N GLY A 82 5.51 0.73 -7.93
CA GLY A 82 5.36 0.17 -9.26
C GLY A 82 6.66 -0.47 -9.77
N ARG A 83 7.79 0.20 -9.57
CA ARG A 83 9.13 -0.34 -9.86
C ARG A 83 9.41 -1.61 -9.07
N ALA A 84 9.17 -1.60 -7.76
CA ALA A 84 9.44 -2.75 -6.91
C ALA A 84 8.58 -3.97 -7.28
N LEU A 85 7.30 -3.77 -7.64
CA LEU A 85 6.41 -4.85 -8.03
C LEU A 85 6.80 -5.54 -9.35
N ALA A 86 7.57 -4.87 -10.22
CA ALA A 86 8.13 -5.51 -11.41
C ALA A 86 9.09 -6.67 -11.03
N GLU A 87 9.74 -6.57 -9.86
CA GLU A 87 10.71 -7.55 -9.34
C GLU A 87 10.12 -8.47 -8.24
N LEU A 88 8.88 -8.21 -7.79
CA LEU A 88 8.26 -8.91 -6.66
C LEU A 88 6.96 -9.65 -7.07
N PRO A 89 7.02 -10.63 -7.99
CA PRO A 89 5.83 -11.28 -8.53
C PRO A 89 5.00 -12.05 -7.50
N LEU A 90 5.60 -12.57 -6.42
CA LEU A 90 4.85 -13.28 -5.36
C LEU A 90 4.04 -12.29 -4.51
N VAL A 91 4.63 -11.14 -4.17
CA VAL A 91 3.94 -10.06 -3.45
C VAL A 91 2.78 -9.53 -4.29
N ASP A 92 3.04 -9.33 -5.58
CA ASP A 92 2.04 -8.83 -6.49
C ASP A 92 0.85 -9.78 -6.65
N ARG A 93 1.14 -11.08 -6.84
CA ARG A 93 0.13 -12.13 -6.90
C ARG A 93 -0.69 -12.21 -5.61
N ALA A 94 -0.04 -12.17 -4.45
CA ALA A 94 -0.73 -12.21 -3.16
C ALA A 94 -1.67 -11.02 -2.97
N PHE A 95 -1.25 -9.84 -3.44
CA PHE A 95 -2.14 -8.70 -3.47
C PHE A 95 -3.31 -8.95 -4.43
N ALA A 96 -3.09 -9.43 -5.65
CA ALA A 96 -4.14 -9.68 -6.64
C ALA A 96 -5.19 -10.67 -6.12
N GLU A 97 -4.77 -11.72 -5.41
CA GLU A 97 -5.62 -12.72 -4.76
C GLU A 97 -6.34 -12.20 -3.50
N GLY A 98 -5.98 -11.00 -3.02
CA GLY A 98 -6.60 -10.38 -1.85
C GLY A 98 -6.08 -10.90 -0.51
N ARG A 99 -4.95 -11.63 -0.51
CA ARG A 99 -4.29 -12.13 0.71
C ARG A 99 -3.63 -11.01 1.52
N ILE A 100 -3.20 -9.94 0.86
CA ILE A 100 -2.62 -8.76 1.51
C ILE A 100 -3.31 -7.46 1.06
N SER A 101 -3.31 -6.47 1.95
CA SER A 101 -3.82 -5.12 1.67
C SER A 101 -2.78 -4.24 0.97
N TRP A 102 -3.21 -3.10 0.43
CA TRP A 102 -2.30 -2.11 -0.17
C TRP A 102 -1.22 -1.64 0.82
N THR A 103 -1.59 -1.44 2.09
CA THR A 103 -0.64 -0.99 3.12
C THR A 103 0.48 -2.01 3.32
N LYS A 104 0.14 -3.30 3.41
CA LYS A 104 1.15 -4.38 3.54
C LYS A 104 2.00 -4.49 2.28
N LEU A 105 1.39 -4.46 1.09
CA LEU A 105 2.13 -4.46 -0.19
C LEU A 105 3.15 -3.32 -0.25
N ARG A 106 2.77 -2.11 0.16
CA ARG A 106 3.66 -0.94 0.11
C ARG A 106 4.85 -1.06 1.07
N LEU A 107 4.66 -1.70 2.22
CA LEU A 107 5.76 -2.00 3.14
C LEU A 107 6.68 -3.07 2.55
N LEU A 108 6.11 -4.13 1.97
CA LEU A 108 6.85 -5.18 1.27
C LEU A 108 7.70 -4.59 0.13
N ALA A 109 7.12 -3.73 -0.70
CA ALA A 109 7.80 -3.03 -1.79
C ALA A 109 9.01 -2.19 -1.35
N ARG A 110 9.12 -1.87 -0.05
CA ARG A 110 10.25 -1.10 0.52
C ARG A 110 11.32 -1.95 1.17
N ILE A 111 10.98 -3.17 1.60
CA ILE A 111 11.86 -4.02 2.42
C ILE A 111 12.30 -5.29 1.68
N CYS A 112 11.49 -5.79 0.76
CA CYS A 112 11.74 -7.05 0.06
C CYS A 112 12.63 -6.87 -1.17
N VAL A 113 13.41 -7.92 -1.44
CA VAL A 113 14.06 -8.18 -2.72
C VAL A 113 13.54 -9.53 -3.24
N PRO A 114 13.74 -9.89 -4.52
CA PRO A 114 13.19 -11.11 -5.11
C PRO A 114 13.47 -12.38 -4.29
N GLU A 115 14.67 -12.47 -3.70
CA GLU A 115 15.14 -13.62 -2.94
C GLU A 115 14.44 -13.77 -1.59
N THR A 116 14.01 -12.66 -0.98
CA THR A 116 13.41 -12.66 0.37
C THR A 116 11.90 -12.46 0.36
N GLN A 117 11.31 -12.25 -0.82
CA GLN A 117 9.89 -11.93 -0.96
C GLN A 117 8.97 -13.01 -0.38
N SER A 118 9.35 -14.29 -0.47
CA SER A 118 8.55 -15.41 0.07
C SER A 118 8.45 -15.37 1.59
N ALA A 119 9.59 -15.21 2.28
CA ALA A 119 9.63 -15.17 3.74
C ALA A 119 8.92 -13.93 4.30
N TRP A 120 9.08 -12.79 3.63
CA TRP A 120 8.39 -11.57 4.01
C TRP A 120 6.88 -11.64 3.79
N LEU A 121 6.44 -12.28 2.71
CA LEU A 121 5.03 -12.47 2.41
C LEU A 121 4.35 -13.35 3.46
N GLU A 122 5.02 -14.42 3.92
CA GLU A 122 4.53 -15.26 5.01
C GLU A 122 4.27 -14.43 6.28
N LYS A 123 5.22 -13.56 6.67
CA LYS A 123 5.01 -12.65 7.82
C LYS A 123 3.90 -11.64 7.56
N ALA A 124 3.78 -11.13 6.34
CA ALA A 124 2.73 -10.21 5.98
C ALA A 124 1.35 -10.85 6.06
N GLU A 125 1.20 -12.15 5.79
CA GLU A 125 -0.09 -12.85 5.92
C GLU A 125 -0.41 -13.23 7.36
N ALA A 126 0.60 -13.63 8.13
CA ALA A 126 0.42 -14.10 9.51
C ALA A 126 0.17 -12.96 10.52
N LEU A 127 0.80 -11.79 10.35
CA LEU A 127 0.76 -10.72 11.35
C LEU A 127 -0.37 -9.71 11.11
N VAL A 128 -0.92 -9.12 12.19
CA VAL A 128 -1.76 -7.93 12.03
C VAL A 128 -0.92 -6.73 11.58
N LEU A 129 -1.56 -5.69 11.03
CA LEU A 129 -0.84 -4.58 10.40
C LEU A 129 0.16 -3.90 11.35
N SER A 130 -0.21 -3.63 12.60
CA SER A 130 0.65 -2.97 13.59
C SER A 130 1.90 -3.79 13.93
N GLU A 131 1.76 -5.12 14.04
CA GLU A 131 2.87 -6.03 14.27
C GLU A 131 3.80 -6.12 13.06
N PHE A 132 3.21 -6.16 11.87
CA PHE A 132 3.96 -6.16 10.62
C PHE A 132 4.73 -4.85 10.42
N GLU A 133 4.12 -3.71 10.72
CA GLU A 133 4.79 -2.40 10.69
C GLU A 133 5.98 -2.35 11.65
N ARG A 134 5.85 -2.90 12.87
CA ARG A 134 6.94 -3.00 13.84
C ARG A 134 8.05 -3.93 13.36
N LEU A 135 7.70 -5.05 12.73
CA LEU A 135 8.68 -5.96 12.15
C LEU A 135 9.47 -5.25 11.03
N VAL A 136 8.78 -4.57 10.12
CA VAL A 136 9.41 -3.83 9.02
C VAL A 136 10.29 -2.70 9.54
N SER A 137 9.85 -1.94 10.55
CA SER A 137 10.61 -0.80 11.08
C SER A 137 11.91 -1.19 11.78
N THR A 138 12.02 -2.43 12.25
CA THR A 138 13.21 -2.95 12.95
C THR A 138 14.07 -3.84 12.06
N SER A 139 13.72 -3.97 10.78
CA SER A 139 14.42 -4.81 9.80
C SER A 139 15.20 -3.96 8.79
N GLU A 140 16.19 -4.59 8.17
CA GLU A 140 16.99 -4.00 7.11
C GLU A 140 16.44 -4.42 5.73
N ALA A 141 16.40 -3.49 4.78
CA ALA A 141 15.93 -3.79 3.42
C ALA A 141 16.83 -4.85 2.75
N GLY A 142 16.21 -5.77 2.02
CA GLY A 142 16.89 -6.86 1.33
C GLY A 142 17.20 -8.08 2.22
N ARG A 143 17.23 -7.94 3.55
CA ARG A 143 17.40 -9.07 4.47
C ARG A 143 16.08 -9.83 4.66
N PRO A 144 16.11 -11.15 4.90
CA PRO A 144 14.90 -11.88 5.30
C PRO A 144 14.39 -11.39 6.66
N PRO A 145 13.09 -11.56 6.96
CA PRO A 145 12.56 -11.21 8.28
C PRO A 145 13.22 -12.08 9.34
N ARG A 146 13.54 -11.51 10.51
CA ARG A 146 14.16 -12.25 11.61
C ARG A 146 13.23 -13.39 12.08
N GLU A 147 13.82 -14.55 12.38
CA GLU A 147 13.11 -15.66 13.03
C GLU A 147 13.00 -15.39 14.54
N GLY A 148 11.77 -15.39 15.06
CA GLY A 148 11.45 -15.06 16.46
C GLY A 148 10.60 -13.78 16.61
N GLY A 149 9.30 -13.94 16.90
CA GLY A 149 8.50 -12.90 17.57
C GLY A 149 8.79 -12.98 19.07
N HIS A 150 8.79 -11.94 19.88
CA HIS A 150 8.06 -10.69 19.83
C HIS A 150 8.91 -9.63 20.56
N GLY A 151 9.02 -8.42 20.00
CA GLY A 151 9.17 -7.27 20.90
C GLY A 151 7.88 -7.20 21.73
N LEU A 152 8.00 -6.86 23.01
CA LEU A 152 6.88 -6.87 23.96
C LEU A 152 5.61 -6.29 23.32
N PRO A 153 4.44 -6.95 23.48
CA PRO A 153 3.18 -6.40 23.00
C PRO A 153 3.00 -4.99 23.57
N VAL A 154 2.47 -4.07 22.75
CA VAL A 154 2.12 -2.72 23.20
C VAL A 154 0.97 -2.84 24.19
N THR A 155 1.32 -3.03 25.45
CA THR A 155 0.37 -2.96 26.56
C THR A 155 0.26 -1.49 26.92
N LYS A 156 -0.87 -0.85 26.61
CA LYS A 156 -1.17 0.47 27.16
C LYS A 156 -1.39 0.29 28.66
N VAL A 157 -0.38 0.58 29.47
CA VAL A 157 -0.51 0.57 30.93
C VAL A 157 -0.97 1.96 31.36
N ASP A 158 -2.16 2.05 31.93
CA ASP A 158 -2.65 3.27 32.59
C ASP A 158 -1.89 3.43 33.92
N LEU A 159 -0.87 4.28 33.94
CA LEU A 159 -0.12 4.60 35.15
C LEU A 159 -0.89 5.64 35.98
N ARG A 160 -1.62 5.19 37.01
CA ARG A 160 -2.11 6.08 38.07
C ARG A 160 -1.04 6.23 39.15
N LEU A 161 -0.29 7.32 39.10
CA LEU A 161 0.60 7.72 40.19
C LEU A 161 -0.25 8.34 41.31
N ARG A 162 -0.20 7.74 42.51
CA ARG A 162 -0.64 8.41 43.74
C ARG A 162 0.57 9.12 44.32
N LEU A 163 0.55 10.45 44.29
CA LEU A 163 1.47 11.27 45.07
C LEU A 163 0.85 11.44 46.46
N ASN A 164 1.53 10.90 47.47
CA ASN A 164 1.24 11.26 48.85
C ASN A 164 2.06 12.52 49.15
N VAL A 165 1.36 13.60 49.47
CA VAL A 165 1.91 14.89 49.91
C VAL A 165 2.42 14.76 51.34
#